data_AF-A0A948TAI7-F1
#
_entry.id   AF-A0A948TAI7-F1
#
_cell.length_a   1.000
_cell.length_b   1.000
_cell.length_c   1.000
_cell.angle_alpha   90.00
_cell.angle_beta   90.00
_cell.angle_gamma   90.00
#
_symmetry.space_group_name_H-M   'P 1'
#
loop_
_entity.id
_entity.type
_entity.pdbx_description
1 polymer ?
#
loop_
_entity_poly.entity_id
_entity_poly.type
_entity_poly.pdbx_seq_one_letter_code
_entity_poly.pdbx_strand_id
1 'polypeptide(L)'
;YINQIDLQNQLYKKIRKLKYLQDQLLIKTDTNLVKVLEERNPLWMESRQYNKIRLSLEMLRENDQVVKLLRRIAERNGVQKTARTEAGPLAEEDLQEHIRQLKEVDSAEVWNAFLASSYNLFEFILRYDYKVKRSIEEHATLFCQLVILHPDECRITGEYAIYQDIEYPIIYAK
;
A
#
# COMPACT_ATOMS: atom_id res chain seq x y z
N TYR A 1 30.85 18.66 -55.81
CA TYR A 1 30.11 17.38 -55.81
C TYR A 1 31.03 16.17 -55.81
N ILE A 2 31.96 16.00 -56.77
CA ILE A 2 32.87 14.84 -56.82
C ILE A 2 33.68 14.65 -55.51
N ASN A 3 34.30 15.72 -54.99
CA ASN A 3 35.05 15.64 -53.73
C ASN A 3 34.19 15.22 -52.52
N GLN A 4 32.91 15.59 -52.47
CA GLN A 4 32.00 15.14 -51.41
C GLN A 4 31.67 13.66 -51.54
N ILE A 5 31.49 13.17 -52.77
CA ILE A 5 31.26 11.76 -53.06
C ILE A 5 32.50 10.94 -52.67
N ASP A 6 33.71 11.42 -52.98
CA ASP A 6 34.96 10.76 -52.60
C ASP A 6 35.16 10.71 -51.07
N LEU A 7 34.87 11.82 -50.37
CA LEU A 7 34.90 11.85 -48.90
C LEU A 7 33.90 10.86 -48.29
N GLN A 8 32.67 10.81 -48.82
CA GLN A 8 31.67 9.83 -48.40
C GLN A 8 32.14 8.39 -48.66
N ASN A 9 32.71 8.11 -49.83
CA ASN A 9 33.24 6.79 -50.17
C ASN A 9 34.38 6.36 -49.24
N GLN A 10 35.30 7.26 -48.90
CA GLN A 10 36.35 6.99 -47.93
C GLN A 10 35.76 6.68 -46.54
N LEU A 11 34.75 7.42 -46.13
CA LEU A 11 34.04 7.19 -44.87
C LEU A 11 33.35 5.82 -44.86
N TYR A 12 32.63 5.46 -45.92
CA TYR A 12 32.00 4.14 -46.06
C TYR A 12 33.01 2.99 -46.03
N LYS A 13 34.17 3.13 -46.68
CA LYS A 13 35.24 2.12 -46.62
C LYS A 13 35.74 1.92 -45.18
N LYS A 14 35.92 3.01 -44.43
CA LYS A 14 36.33 2.94 -43.01
C LYS A 14 35.25 2.30 -42.14
N ILE A 15 33.98 2.64 -42.33
CA ILE A 15 32.85 2.01 -41.62
C ILE A 15 32.81 0.50 -41.90
N ARG A 16 32.98 0.09 -43.17
CA ARG A 16 32.97 -1.34 -43.52
C ARG A 16 34.12 -2.10 -42.84
N LYS A 17 35.32 -1.50 -42.77
CA LYS A 17 36.46 -2.08 -42.05
C LYS A 17 36.19 -2.17 -40.55
N LEU A 18 35.62 -1.13 -39.95
CA LEU A 18 35.23 -1.16 -38.53
C LEU A 18 34.18 -2.23 -38.26
N LYS A 19 33.15 -2.36 -39.12
CA LYS A 19 32.16 -3.43 -39.01
C LYS A 19 32.82 -4.82 -39.04
N TYR A 20 33.74 -5.04 -39.96
CA TYR A 20 34.47 -6.31 -40.03
C TYR A 20 35.25 -6.61 -38.74
N LEU A 21 35.94 -5.62 -38.16
CA LEU A 21 36.63 -5.77 -36.87
C LEU A 21 35.65 -5.98 -35.70
N GLN A 22 34.46 -5.39 -35.77
CA GLN A 22 33.39 -5.61 -34.79
C GLN A 22 32.87 -7.05 -34.86
N ASP A 23 32.61 -7.54 -36.07
CA ASP A 23 32.14 -8.91 -36.31
C ASP A 23 33.18 -9.94 -35.83
N GLN A 24 34.47 -9.60 -35.89
CA GLN A 24 35.59 -10.39 -35.34
C GLN A 24 35.84 -10.19 -33.84
N LEU A 25 35.13 -9.26 -33.19
CA LEU A 25 35.33 -8.83 -31.79
C LEU A 25 36.73 -8.26 -31.47
N LEU A 26 37.57 -8.02 -32.48
CA LEU A 26 38.93 -7.44 -32.35
C LEU A 26 38.94 -5.91 -32.30
N ILE A 27 37.77 -5.27 -32.43
CA ILE A 27 37.69 -3.81 -32.51
C ILE A 27 38.26 -3.11 -31.27
N LYS A 28 38.17 -3.75 -30.09
CA LYS A 28 38.65 -3.19 -28.82
C LYS A 28 40.17 -3.29 -28.67
N THR A 29 40.80 -4.28 -29.30
CA THR A 29 42.25 -4.51 -29.22
C THR A 29 43.00 -3.75 -30.31
N ASP A 30 42.46 -3.75 -31.52
CA ASP A 30 43.18 -3.30 -32.72
C ASP A 30 42.96 -1.82 -33.03
N THR A 31 42.06 -1.15 -32.30
CA THR A 31 41.73 0.26 -32.55
C THR A 31 41.71 1.08 -31.26
N ASN A 32 41.94 2.39 -31.39
CA ASN A 32 41.90 3.36 -30.30
C ASN A 32 40.48 3.84 -29.96
N LEU A 33 39.44 3.08 -30.37
CA LEU A 33 38.03 3.47 -30.22
C LEU A 33 37.65 3.77 -28.77
N VAL A 34 38.11 2.93 -27.83
CA VAL A 34 37.80 3.09 -26.40
C VAL A 34 38.33 4.43 -25.87
N LYS A 35 39.58 4.78 -26.22
CA LYS A 35 40.21 6.04 -25.80
C LYS A 35 39.47 7.26 -26.36
N VAL A 36 39.07 7.23 -27.63
CA VAL A 36 38.33 8.33 -28.27
C VAL A 36 36.91 8.44 -27.69
N LEU A 37 36.28 7.32 -27.34
CA LEU A 37 34.94 7.29 -26.74
C LEU A 37 34.95 7.89 -25.33
N GLU A 38 35.97 7.57 -24.53
CA GLU A 38 36.17 8.15 -23.20
C GLU A 38 36.43 9.66 -23.26
N GLU A 39 37.26 10.11 -24.21
CA GLU A 39 37.59 11.54 -24.37
C GLU A 39 36.38 12.36 -24.85
N ARG A 40 35.55 11.81 -25.74
CA ARG A 40 34.47 12.55 -26.40
C ARG A 40 33.09 12.39 -25.79
N ASN A 41 32.96 11.76 -24.62
CA ASN A 41 31.70 11.38 -23.96
C ASN A 41 30.60 12.46 -24.08
N PRO A 42 29.74 12.40 -25.10
CA PRO A 42 28.79 13.47 -25.36
C PRO A 42 27.43 13.09 -24.76
N LEU A 43 26.70 14.10 -24.28
CA LEU A 43 25.42 13.94 -23.58
C LEU A 43 24.37 13.09 -24.33
N TRP A 44 24.46 12.98 -25.66
CA TRP A 44 23.55 12.18 -26.48
C TRP A 44 23.84 10.67 -26.47
N MET A 45 25.04 10.24 -26.05
CA MET A 45 25.38 8.82 -25.87
C MET A 45 25.01 8.31 -24.49
N GLU A 46 24.74 9.19 -23.53
CA GLU A 46 24.29 8.79 -22.20
C GLU A 46 22.88 8.19 -22.28
N SER A 47 22.65 7.11 -21.52
CA SER A 47 21.30 6.59 -21.34
C SER A 47 20.44 7.70 -20.74
N ARG A 48 19.31 8.04 -21.40
CA ARG A 48 18.39 9.07 -20.91
C ARG A 48 18.05 8.79 -19.45
N GLN A 49 18.53 9.65 -18.55
CA GLN A 49 18.13 9.62 -17.16
C GLN A 49 16.66 10.07 -17.10
N TYR A 50 15.74 9.12 -16.94
CA TYR A 50 14.33 9.43 -16.73
C TYR A 50 14.15 9.98 -15.30
N ASN A 51 14.45 11.27 -15.12
CA ASN A 51 14.12 11.98 -13.90
C ASN A 51 12.61 12.22 -13.89
N LYS A 52 11.90 11.44 -13.07
CA LYS A 52 10.47 11.66 -12.79
C LYS A 52 10.36 12.91 -11.93
N ILE A 53 10.30 14.08 -12.55
CA ILE A 53 9.98 15.33 -11.85
C ILE A 53 8.52 15.21 -11.40
N ARG A 54 8.32 14.94 -10.11
CA ARG A 54 7.00 14.99 -9.49
C ARG A 54 6.63 16.45 -9.30
N LEU A 55 5.46 16.83 -9.81
CA LEU A 55 4.89 18.15 -9.54
C LEU A 55 4.51 18.21 -8.06
N SER A 56 4.81 19.33 -7.40
CA SER A 56 4.37 19.58 -6.02
C SER A 56 2.84 19.67 -5.98
N LEU A 57 2.23 18.97 -5.02
CA LEU A 57 0.78 18.94 -4.86
C LEU A 57 0.20 20.31 -4.54
N GLU A 58 0.93 21.14 -3.78
CA GLU A 58 0.48 22.48 -3.41
C GLU A 58 0.32 23.38 -4.65
N MET A 59 1.30 23.37 -5.55
CA MET A 59 1.22 24.13 -6.81
C MET A 59 0.07 23.67 -7.72
N LEU A 60 -0.33 22.39 -7.64
CA LEU A 60 -1.48 21.87 -8.40
C LEU A 60 -2.82 22.29 -7.80
N ARG A 61 -2.87 22.49 -6.48
CA ARG A 61 -4.09 22.89 -5.75
C ARG A 61 -4.34 24.39 -5.83
N GLU A 62 -3.28 25.19 -5.73
CA GLU A 62 -3.39 26.65 -5.67
C GLU A 62 -3.52 27.29 -7.06
N ASN A 63 -2.99 26.65 -8.11
CA ASN A 63 -2.88 27.27 -9.43
C ASN A 63 -3.71 26.58 -10.52
N ASP A 64 -4.93 27.07 -10.70
CA ASP A 64 -5.87 26.62 -11.74
C ASP A 64 -5.30 26.73 -13.18
N GLN A 65 -4.36 27.64 -13.41
CA GLN A 65 -3.73 27.80 -14.73
C GLN A 65 -2.85 26.59 -15.08
N VAL A 66 -2.17 26.03 -14.08
CA VAL A 66 -1.34 24.82 -14.24
C VAL A 66 -2.22 23.63 -14.59
N VAL A 67 -3.38 23.48 -13.93
CA VAL A 67 -4.35 22.42 -14.23
C VAL A 67 -4.88 22.52 -15.66
N LYS A 68 -5.20 23.74 -16.14
CA LYS A 68 -5.63 23.97 -17.54
C LYS A 68 -4.52 23.65 -18.54
N LEU A 69 -3.28 24.00 -18.24
CA LEU A 69 -2.13 23.67 -19.08
C LEU A 69 -1.89 22.15 -19.15
N LEU A 70 -1.95 21.47 -18.00
CA LEU A 70 -1.81 20.01 -17.92
C LEU A 70 -2.91 19.29 -18.70
N ARG A 71 -4.15 19.79 -18.65
CA ARG A 71 -5.26 19.26 -19.45
C ARG A 71 -4.97 19.37 -20.95
N ARG A 72 -4.52 20.54 -21.42
CA ARG A 72 -4.14 20.76 -22.82
C ARG A 72 -2.97 19.87 -23.27
N ILE A 73 -1.98 19.66 -22.40
CA ILE A 73 -0.84 18.77 -22.69
C ILE A 73 -1.29 17.31 -22.73
N ALA A 74 -2.19 16.89 -21.83
CA ALA A 74 -2.74 15.54 -21.81
C ALA A 74 -3.55 15.24 -23.09
N GLU A 75 -4.38 16.19 -23.52
CA GLU A 75 -5.13 16.11 -24.79
C GLU A 75 -4.17 16.00 -26.00
N ARG A 76 -3.11 16.81 -26.03
CA ARG A 76 -2.13 16.81 -27.13
C ARG A 76 -1.30 15.54 -27.21
N ASN A 77 -0.91 14.99 -26.06
CA ASN A 77 -0.07 13.80 -26.00
C ASN A 77 -0.86 12.50 -26.19
N GLY A 78 -2.18 12.57 -26.41
CA GLY A 78 -3.04 11.40 -26.53
C GLY A 78 -2.91 10.48 -25.32
N VAL A 79 -2.58 11.04 -24.15
CA VAL A 79 -2.56 10.32 -22.88
C VAL A 79 -4.03 10.09 -22.53
N GLN A 80 -4.61 9.09 -23.18
CA GLN A 80 -5.77 8.39 -22.66
C GLN A 80 -5.39 8.07 -21.24
N LYS A 81 -6.07 8.71 -20.29
CA LYS A 81 -5.91 8.47 -18.86
C LYS A 81 -5.72 6.97 -18.73
N THR A 82 -4.52 6.50 -18.37
CA THR A 82 -4.36 5.09 -18.07
C THR A 82 -5.43 4.81 -17.05
N ALA A 83 -6.42 4.00 -17.42
CA ALA A 83 -7.68 3.76 -16.73
C ALA A 83 -7.42 3.05 -15.40
N ARG A 84 -6.59 3.66 -14.56
CA ARG A 84 -6.38 3.32 -13.17
C ARG A 84 -7.53 3.97 -12.44
N THR A 85 -8.67 3.29 -12.55
CA THR A 85 -9.73 3.27 -11.56
C THR A 85 -10.08 4.66 -11.05
N GLU A 86 -10.65 5.51 -11.92
CA GLU A 86 -11.51 6.57 -11.41
C GLU A 86 -12.66 5.83 -10.72
N ALA A 87 -12.72 5.91 -9.38
CA ALA A 87 -13.85 5.36 -8.64
C ALA A 87 -15.13 6.02 -9.17
N GLY A 88 -16.20 5.23 -9.27
CA GLY A 88 -17.49 5.76 -9.69
C GLY A 88 -17.95 6.89 -8.76
N PRO A 89 -18.90 7.74 -9.23
CA PRO A 89 -19.56 8.70 -8.36
C PRO A 89 -20.12 7.98 -7.13
N LEU A 90 -19.95 8.57 -5.93
CA LEU A 90 -20.55 8.05 -4.70
C LEU A 90 -22.06 7.93 -4.89
N ALA A 91 -22.62 6.75 -4.62
CA ALA A 91 -24.06 6.55 -4.65
C ALA A 91 -24.70 7.24 -3.43
N GLU A 92 -25.99 7.59 -3.52
CA GLU A 92 -26.75 8.09 -2.36
C GLU A 92 -26.78 7.06 -1.22
N GLU A 93 -26.62 5.77 -1.53
CA GLU A 93 -26.46 4.67 -0.58
C GLU A 93 -25.11 4.74 0.18
N ASP A 94 -24.03 5.21 -0.45
CA ASP A 94 -22.73 5.41 0.20
C ASP A 94 -22.72 6.64 1.12
N LEU A 95 -23.59 7.61 0.82
CA LEU A 95 -23.83 8.82 1.62
C LEU A 95 -24.75 8.56 2.81
N GLN A 96 -25.50 7.45 2.80
CA GLN A 96 -26.17 6.99 4.01
C GLN A 96 -25.07 6.59 4.98
N GLU A 97 -24.95 7.32 6.09
CA GLU A 97 -24.22 6.83 7.24
C GLU A 97 -24.80 5.47 7.57
N HIS A 98 -24.09 4.41 7.21
CA HIS A 98 -24.28 3.12 7.84
C HIS A 98 -23.86 3.32 9.29
N ILE A 99 -24.77 3.89 10.09
CA ILE A 99 -24.80 3.76 11.54
C ILE A 99 -25.11 2.28 11.76
N ARG A 100 -24.11 1.43 11.49
CA ARG A 100 -23.97 0.20 12.23
C ARG A 100 -23.85 0.72 13.65
N GLN A 101 -24.95 0.65 14.40
CA GLN A 101 -24.87 0.70 15.84
C GLN A 101 -23.95 -0.46 16.20
N LEU A 102 -22.64 -0.17 16.27
CA LEU A 102 -21.70 -1.04 16.94
C LEU A 102 -22.36 -1.23 18.29
N LYS A 103 -22.82 -2.45 18.56
CA LYS A 103 -23.24 -2.89 19.89
C LYS A 103 -21.98 -2.93 20.76
N GLU A 104 -21.29 -1.80 20.85
CA GLU A 104 -20.13 -1.59 21.66
C GLU A 104 -20.68 -1.46 23.06
N VAL A 105 -20.76 -2.62 23.71
CA VAL A 105 -20.81 -2.64 25.16
C VAL A 105 -19.44 -2.13 25.58
N ASP A 106 -19.44 -1.08 26.39
CA ASP A 106 -18.23 -0.56 27.00
C ASP A 106 -17.59 -1.69 27.81
N SER A 107 -16.54 -2.28 27.25
CA SER A 107 -15.85 -3.43 27.84
C SER A 107 -15.24 -3.05 29.18
N ALA A 108 -14.89 -1.77 29.38
CA ALA A 108 -14.37 -1.26 30.63
C ALA A 108 -15.45 -1.14 31.71
N GLU A 109 -16.68 -0.75 31.36
CA GLU A 109 -17.80 -0.68 32.32
C GLU A 109 -18.15 -2.07 32.86
N VAL A 110 -18.26 -3.06 31.96
CA VAL A 110 -18.52 -4.46 32.33
C VAL A 110 -17.37 -5.02 33.18
N TRP A 111 -16.12 -4.68 32.85
CA TRP A 111 -14.96 -5.12 33.62
C TRP A 111 -14.90 -4.50 35.02
N ASN A 112 -15.19 -3.20 35.15
CA ASN A 112 -15.23 -2.53 36.47
C ASN A 112 -16.35 -3.08 37.36
N ALA A 113 -17.51 -3.36 36.78
CA ALA A 113 -18.61 -4.01 37.50
C ALA A 113 -18.27 -5.47 37.87
N PHE A 114 -17.47 -6.16 37.06
CA PHE A 114 -16.91 -7.47 37.38
C PHE A 114 -15.90 -7.40 38.54
N LEU A 115 -14.96 -6.46 38.54
CA LEU A 115 -14.00 -6.26 39.64
C LEU A 115 -14.69 -6.00 40.98
N ALA A 116 -15.82 -5.29 40.97
CA ALA A 116 -16.64 -5.03 42.16
C ALA A 116 -17.47 -6.26 42.60
N SER A 117 -17.61 -7.25 41.71
CA SER A 117 -18.42 -8.44 41.91
C SER A 117 -17.52 -9.63 42.30
N SER A 118 -17.87 -10.34 43.38
CA SER A 118 -17.13 -11.53 43.82
C SER A 118 -17.51 -12.82 43.06
N TYR A 119 -18.24 -12.71 41.95
CA TYR A 119 -18.72 -13.85 41.16
C TYR A 119 -17.70 -14.30 40.10
N ASN A 120 -17.90 -15.49 39.53
CA ASN A 120 -17.15 -15.96 38.37
C ASN A 120 -17.43 -15.08 37.15
N LEU A 121 -16.42 -14.82 36.30
CA LEU A 121 -16.56 -13.93 35.14
C LEU A 121 -17.76 -14.30 34.24
N PHE A 122 -17.96 -15.60 34.00
CA PHE A 122 -19.07 -16.07 33.17
C PHE A 122 -20.44 -15.96 33.87
N GLU A 123 -20.51 -16.20 35.18
CA GLU A 123 -21.75 -16.04 35.95
C GLU A 123 -22.14 -14.57 36.09
N PHE A 124 -21.16 -13.69 36.24
CA PHE A 124 -21.34 -12.25 36.22
C PHE A 124 -21.89 -11.78 34.86
N ILE A 125 -21.28 -12.22 33.77
CA ILE A 125 -21.75 -11.96 32.41
C ILE A 125 -23.19 -12.43 32.23
N LEU A 126 -23.59 -13.59 32.77
CA LEU A 126 -24.97 -14.07 32.67
C LEU A 126 -26.00 -13.25 33.49
N ARG A 127 -25.58 -12.68 34.63
CA ARG A 127 -26.45 -11.89 35.51
C ARG A 127 -26.45 -10.39 35.20
N TYR A 128 -25.53 -9.93 34.36
CA TYR A 128 -25.42 -8.51 34.02
C TYR A 128 -26.64 -8.05 33.21
N ASP A 129 -27.24 -6.94 33.64
CA ASP A 129 -28.40 -6.36 32.95
C ASP A 129 -27.95 -5.64 31.67
N TYR A 130 -27.86 -6.39 30.58
CA TYR A 130 -27.59 -5.81 29.27
C TYR A 130 -28.83 -5.07 28.77
N LYS A 131 -28.63 -3.85 28.25
CA LYS A 131 -29.67 -3.04 27.60
C LYS A 131 -30.34 -3.74 26.40
N VAL A 132 -29.78 -4.84 25.90
CA VAL A 132 -30.29 -5.65 24.78
C VAL A 132 -30.17 -7.12 25.15
N LYS A 133 -31.22 -7.92 24.87
CA LYS A 133 -31.20 -9.38 25.03
C LYS A 133 -30.15 -9.98 24.10
N ARG A 134 -29.15 -10.67 24.67
CA ARG A 134 -28.04 -11.29 23.95
C ARG A 134 -28.19 -12.81 23.84
N SER A 135 -27.66 -13.37 22.75
CA SER A 135 -27.53 -14.83 22.60
C SER A 135 -26.34 -15.35 23.43
N ILE A 136 -26.33 -16.64 23.79
CA ILE A 136 -25.24 -17.27 24.55
C ILE A 136 -23.89 -17.11 23.82
N GLU A 137 -23.90 -17.14 22.48
CA GLU A 137 -22.71 -16.90 21.64
C GLU A 137 -22.15 -15.47 21.79
N GLU A 138 -23.02 -14.47 21.93
CA GLU A 138 -22.64 -13.07 22.17
C GLU A 138 -22.04 -12.89 23.57
N HIS A 139 -22.45 -13.69 24.55
CA HIS A 139 -21.85 -13.71 25.89
C HIS A 139 -20.49 -14.43 25.90
N ALA A 140 -20.35 -15.53 25.16
CA ALA A 140 -19.09 -16.24 25.01
C ALA A 140 -18.03 -15.40 24.28
N THR A 141 -18.42 -14.66 23.24
CA THR A 141 -17.51 -13.71 22.57
C THR A 141 -17.10 -12.56 23.47
N LEU A 142 -18.02 -11.99 24.26
CA LEU A 142 -17.66 -11.01 25.30
C LEU A 142 -16.69 -11.58 26.34
N PHE A 143 -16.93 -12.81 26.81
CA PHE A 143 -16.04 -13.50 27.74
C PHE A 143 -14.62 -13.61 27.16
N CYS A 144 -14.49 -14.11 25.94
CA CYS A 144 -13.20 -14.20 25.26
C CYS A 144 -12.54 -12.82 25.07
N GLN A 145 -13.32 -11.80 24.71
CA GLN A 145 -12.80 -10.43 24.55
C GLN A 145 -12.25 -9.88 25.87
N LEU A 146 -12.98 -10.04 26.98
CA LEU A 146 -12.53 -9.56 28.29
C LEU A 146 -11.26 -10.26 28.77
N VAL A 147 -11.16 -11.58 28.55
CA VAL A 147 -9.95 -12.36 28.90
C VAL A 147 -8.74 -11.94 28.06
N ILE A 148 -8.93 -11.65 26.77
CA ILE A 148 -7.85 -11.16 25.89
C ILE A 148 -7.42 -9.74 26.29
N LEU A 149 -8.35 -8.89 26.70
CA LEU A 149 -8.08 -7.49 27.06
C LEU A 149 -7.38 -7.36 28.42
N HIS A 150 -7.70 -8.23 29.38
CA HIS A 150 -7.15 -8.16 30.75
C HIS A 150 -6.50 -9.48 31.21
N PRO A 151 -5.42 -9.94 30.55
CA PRO A 151 -4.75 -11.19 30.93
C PRO A 151 -4.09 -11.11 32.31
N ASP A 152 -3.64 -9.93 32.73
CA ASP A 152 -2.86 -9.72 33.96
C ASP A 152 -3.73 -9.66 35.24
N GLU A 153 -5.03 -9.43 35.09
CA GLU A 153 -6.00 -9.28 36.18
C GLU A 153 -6.89 -10.52 36.35
N CYS A 154 -6.76 -11.51 35.47
CA CYS A 154 -7.48 -12.78 35.53
C CYS A 154 -6.71 -13.83 36.36
N ARG A 155 -7.27 -14.26 37.50
CA ARG A 155 -6.83 -15.49 38.18
C ARG A 155 -7.55 -16.69 37.56
N ILE A 156 -6.84 -17.44 36.72
CA ILE A 156 -7.32 -18.71 36.17
C ILE A 156 -7.15 -19.78 37.24
N THR A 157 -8.25 -20.28 37.79
CA THR A 157 -8.24 -21.24 38.92
C THR A 157 -7.94 -22.68 38.45
N GLY A 158 -7.86 -22.93 37.15
CA GLY A 158 -7.62 -24.26 36.57
C GLY A 158 -8.82 -25.21 36.66
N GLU A 159 -9.93 -24.73 37.22
CA GLU A 159 -11.21 -25.42 37.29
C GLU A 159 -12.09 -25.00 36.11
N TYR A 160 -12.75 -25.99 35.50
CA TYR A 160 -13.65 -25.81 34.37
C TYR A 160 -15.09 -26.06 34.82
N ALA A 161 -15.99 -25.16 34.47
CA ALA A 161 -17.42 -25.33 34.70
C ALA A 161 -18.13 -25.53 33.36
N ILE A 162 -19.19 -26.37 33.37
CA ILE A 162 -20.00 -26.66 32.19
C ILE A 162 -21.30 -25.87 32.30
N TYR A 163 -21.61 -25.05 31.29
CA TYR A 163 -22.91 -24.43 31.15
C TYR A 163 -23.44 -24.65 29.73
N GLN A 164 -24.59 -25.35 29.62
CA GLN A 164 -25.31 -25.60 28.36
C GLN A 164 -24.38 -26.01 27.19
N ASP A 165 -23.57 -27.04 27.42
CA ASP A 165 -22.58 -27.62 26.48
C ASP A 165 -21.31 -26.80 26.23
N ILE A 166 -21.07 -25.71 26.97
CA ILE A 166 -19.83 -24.91 26.89
C ILE A 166 -19.00 -25.12 28.17
N GLU A 167 -17.79 -25.66 28.01
CA GLU A 167 -16.76 -25.70 29.04
C GLU A 167 -16.07 -24.33 29.11
N TYR A 168 -16.17 -23.65 30.25
CA TYR A 168 -15.47 -22.38 30.47
C TYR A 168 -14.57 -22.45 31.71
N PRO A 169 -13.38 -21.83 31.65
CA PRO A 169 -12.50 -21.73 32.81
C PRO A 169 -13.11 -20.79 33.84
N ILE A 170 -13.04 -21.18 35.11
CA ILE A 170 -13.44 -20.33 36.23
C ILE A 170 -12.35 -19.27 36.45
N ILE A 171 -12.69 -18.04 36.06
CA ILE A 171 -11.83 -16.87 36.19
C ILE A 171 -12.38 -15.96 37.29
N TYR A 172 -11.51 -15.66 38.25
CA TYR A 172 -11.75 -14.65 39.29
C TYR A 172 -10.89 -13.41 39.03
N ALA A 173 -11.38 -12.25 39.46
CA ALA A 173 -10.58 -11.03 39.55
C ALA A 173 -9.43 -11.23 40.55
N LYS A 174 -8.24 -10.70 40.23
CA LYS A 174 -7.05 -10.77 41.08
C LYS A 174 -7.07 -9.83 42.28
#